data_AF-A0A1D9HC47-F1
#
_entry.id   AF-A0A1D9HC47-F1
#
_cell.length_a   1.000
_cell.length_b   1.000
_cell.length_c   1.000
_cell.angle_alpha   90.00
_cell.angle_beta   90.00
_cell.angle_gamma   90.00
#
_symmetry.space_group_name_H-M   'P 1'
#
loop_
_entity.id
_entity.type
_entity.pdbx_description
1 polymer ?
#
loop_
_entity_poly.entity_id
_entity_poly.type
_entity_poly.pdbx_seq_one_letter_code
_entity_poly.pdbx_strand_id
1 'polypeptide(L)'
;MPDPKEELLDRFYVENGPCCAGCDWWRWANSLVGECRKSAPVSGVVRFAMLGIQAASLTPDPGHIMTPREHHCGDFKDEFDWGSLPSAYLRKIGRELVKP
;
A
#
# COMPACT_ATOMS: atom_id res chain seq x y z
N MET A 1 18.72 14.10 5.26
CA MET A 1 17.61 14.21 4.29
C MET A 1 17.16 12.79 4.00
N PRO A 2 15.85 12.50 4.03
CA PRO A 2 15.35 11.17 3.67
C PRO A 2 15.68 10.83 2.22
N ASP A 3 15.69 9.54 1.90
CA ASP A 3 15.94 9.05 0.54
C ASP A 3 14.86 9.63 -0.41
N PRO A 4 15.21 10.16 -1.60
CA PRO A 4 14.23 10.58 -2.60
C PRO A 4 13.10 9.58 -2.88
N LYS A 5 13.34 8.27 -2.69
CA LYS A 5 12.30 7.24 -2.80
C LYS A 5 11.31 7.26 -1.64
N GLU A 6 11.78 7.47 -0.41
CA GLU A 6 10.92 7.59 0.78
C GLU A 6 10.00 8.81 0.65
N GLU A 7 10.52 9.96 0.20
CA GLU A 7 9.70 11.16 -0.01
C GLU A 7 8.58 10.98 -1.06
N LEU A 8 8.83 10.17 -2.09
CA LEU A 8 7.81 9.82 -3.08
C LEU A 8 6.69 8.99 -2.46
N LEU A 9 7.05 7.99 -1.65
CA LEU A 9 6.10 7.13 -0.95
C LEU A 9 5.32 7.89 0.11
N ASP A 10 5.98 8.77 0.87
CA ASP A 10 5.34 9.61 1.88
C ASP A 10 4.34 10.58 1.26
N ARG A 11 4.66 11.20 0.12
CA ARG A 11 3.68 12.03 -0.62
C ARG A 11 2.50 11.21 -1.10
N PHE A 12 2.77 10.04 -1.67
CA PHE A 12 1.71 9.15 -2.11
C PHE A 12 0.80 8.75 -0.95
N TYR A 13 1.38 8.44 0.21
CA TYR A 13 0.66 8.13 1.43
C TYR A 13 -0.18 9.31 1.93
N VAL A 14 0.37 10.53 1.95
CA VAL A 14 -0.37 11.74 2.36
C VAL A 14 -1.54 12.02 1.42
N GLU A 15 -1.38 11.81 0.12
CA GLU A 15 -2.42 12.05 -0.88
C GLU A 15 -3.52 10.98 -0.86
N ASN A 16 -3.16 9.70 -0.67
CA ASN A 16 -4.08 8.57 -0.83
C ASN A 16 -4.56 7.98 0.50
N GLY A 17 -3.90 8.32 1.60
CA GLY A 17 -4.15 7.74 2.92
C GLY A 17 -3.61 6.31 3.09
N PRO A 18 -3.97 5.65 4.20
CA PRO A 18 -3.49 4.31 4.53
C PRO A 18 -3.95 3.25 3.55
N CYS A 19 -3.07 2.89 2.62
CA CYS A 19 -3.32 1.90 1.57
C CYS A 19 -2.24 0.81 1.54
N CYS A 20 -2.54 -0.26 0.82
CA CYS A 20 -1.69 -1.44 0.71
C CYS A 20 -0.29 -1.11 0.17
N ALA A 21 -0.14 -0.15 -0.73
CA ALA A 21 1.18 0.26 -1.22
C ALA A 21 2.14 0.75 -0.14
N GLY A 22 1.62 1.28 0.97
CA GLY A 22 2.41 1.71 2.13
C GLY A 22 2.56 0.64 3.22
N CYS A 23 2.07 -0.58 3.00
CA CYS A 23 2.03 -1.64 4.00
C CYS A 23 3.26 -2.56 3.90
N ASP A 24 3.92 -2.84 5.02
CA ASP A 24 5.08 -3.75 5.08
C ASP A 24 4.79 -5.16 4.55
N TRP A 25 3.53 -5.58 4.64
CA TRP A 25 3.08 -6.89 4.19
C TRP A 25 2.77 -6.93 2.70
N TRP A 26 2.78 -5.80 2.00
CA TRP A 26 2.41 -5.72 0.60
C TRP A 26 3.65 -5.80 -0.31
N ARG A 27 3.70 -6.85 -1.11
CA ARG A 27 4.78 -7.08 -2.07
C ARG A 27 4.33 -6.64 -3.45
N TRP A 28 4.99 -5.65 -4.03
CA TRP A 28 4.70 -5.19 -5.39
C TRP A 28 4.86 -6.33 -6.42
N ALA A 29 3.91 -6.41 -7.35
CA ALA A 29 4.03 -7.26 -8.55
C ALA A 29 4.31 -6.40 -9.80
N ASN A 30 3.70 -5.22 -9.86
CA ASN A 30 4.03 -4.14 -10.79
C ASN A 30 3.63 -2.78 -10.19
N SER A 31 3.59 -1.72 -10.99
CA SER A 31 3.29 -0.35 -10.55
C SER A 31 1.83 -0.11 -10.12
N LEU A 32 0.91 -1.04 -10.39
CA LEU A 32 -0.53 -0.91 -10.13
C LEU A 32 -1.04 -1.92 -9.10
N VAL A 33 -0.43 -3.10 -9.01
CA VAL A 33 -0.92 -4.21 -8.17
C VAL A 33 0.21 -4.93 -7.45
N GLY A 34 -0.17 -5.62 -6.38
CA GLY A 34 0.75 -6.38 -5.54
C GLY A 34 0.02 -7.34 -4.61
N GLU A 35 0.78 -8.12 -3.87
CA GLU A 35 0.30 -9.22 -3.04
C GLU A 35 0.31 -8.88 -1.56
N CYS A 36 -0.79 -9.14 -0.87
CA CYS A 36 -0.84 -9.05 0.59
C CYS A 36 -0.30 -10.33 1.23
N ARG A 37 0.94 -10.29 1.75
CA ARG A 37 1.58 -11.43 2.42
C ARG A 37 1.10 -11.66 3.85
N LYS A 38 0.29 -10.74 4.41
CA LYS A 38 -0.34 -10.89 5.73
C LYS A 38 -1.45 -11.94 5.70
N SER A 39 -2.23 -12.00 4.61
CA SER A 39 -3.31 -12.98 4.47
C SER A 39 -2.74 -14.35 4.08
N ALA A 40 -3.41 -15.43 4.51
CA ALA A 40 -3.05 -16.76 4.08
C ALA A 40 -3.21 -16.92 2.55
N PRO A 41 -2.41 -17.78 1.90
CA PRO A 41 -2.60 -18.12 0.50
C PRO A 41 -4.01 -18.67 0.23
N VAL A 42 -4.57 -18.28 -0.90
CA VAL A 42 -5.85 -18.75 -1.41
C VAL A 42 -5.66 -19.54 -2.70
N SER A 43 -6.72 -20.16 -3.21
CA SER A 43 -6.71 -20.73 -4.55
C SER A 43 -6.49 -19.64 -5.60
N GLY A 44 -5.89 -20.01 -6.73
CA GLY A 44 -5.54 -19.05 -7.78
C GLY A 44 -6.73 -18.24 -8.32
N VAL A 45 -7.93 -18.85 -8.36
CA VAL A 45 -9.17 -18.16 -8.80
C VAL A 45 -9.52 -16.99 -7.86
N VAL A 46 -9.40 -17.18 -6.55
CA VAL A 46 -9.72 -16.15 -5.56
C VAL A 46 -8.64 -15.06 -5.52
N ARG A 47 -7.41 -15.41 -5.87
CA ARG A 47 -6.23 -14.54 -5.82
C ARG A 47 -6.41 -13.22 -6.56
N PHE A 48 -7.11 -13.22 -7.69
CA PHE A 48 -7.31 -12.06 -8.55
C PHE A 48 -8.70 -11.41 -8.43
N ALA A 49 -9.59 -11.95 -7.60
CA ALA A 49 -10.96 -11.45 -7.49
C ALA A 49 -11.00 -9.97 -7.05
N MET A 50 -10.07 -9.56 -6.16
CA MET A 50 -9.92 -8.19 -5.69
C MET A 50 -9.40 -7.22 -6.77
N LEU A 51 -8.89 -7.73 -7.90
CA LEU A 51 -8.54 -6.95 -9.08
C LEU A 51 -9.73 -6.82 -10.07
N GLY A 52 -10.89 -7.38 -9.74
CA GLY A 52 -12.06 -7.42 -10.63
C GLY A 52 -11.97 -8.49 -11.72
N ILE A 53 -10.99 -9.39 -11.67
CA ILE A 53 -10.81 -10.47 -12.65
C ILE A 53 -11.74 -11.62 -12.27
N GLN A 54 -12.72 -11.90 -13.14
CA GLN A 54 -13.71 -12.97 -12.93
C GLN A 54 -13.34 -14.26 -13.67
N ALA A 55 -12.54 -14.16 -14.72
CA ALA A 55 -12.07 -15.28 -15.52
C ALA A 55 -10.71 -14.96 -16.15
N ALA A 56 -9.88 -15.98 -16.31
CA ALA A 56 -8.60 -15.92 -16.99
C ALA A 56 -8.41 -17.19 -17.83
N SER A 57 -7.82 -17.06 -19.02
CA SER A 57 -7.46 -18.21 -19.85
C SER A 57 -6.30 -19.01 -19.24
N LEU A 58 -5.40 -18.32 -18.55
CA LEU A 58 -4.36 -18.93 -17.73
C LEU A 58 -4.94 -19.26 -16.34
N THR A 59 -4.84 -20.51 -15.93
CA THR A 59 -5.15 -20.92 -14.56
C THR A 59 -4.11 -20.33 -13.62
N PRO A 60 -4.48 -19.45 -12.68
CA PRO A 60 -3.52 -18.87 -11.76
C PRO A 60 -3.08 -19.91 -10.73
N ASP A 61 -1.80 -19.87 -10.36
CA ASP A 61 -1.33 -20.67 -9.22
C ASP A 61 -1.88 -20.13 -7.89
N PRO A 62 -2.07 -21.01 -6.89
CA PRO A 62 -2.35 -20.59 -5.52
C PRO A 62 -1.33 -19.60 -4.99
N GLY A 63 -1.76 -18.69 -4.12
CA GLY A 63 -0.89 -17.65 -3.59
C GLY A 63 -1.63 -16.60 -2.77
N HIS A 64 -0.91 -15.54 -2.40
CA HIS A 64 -1.47 -14.42 -1.65
C HIS A 64 -2.41 -13.57 -2.50
N ILE A 65 -3.47 -13.04 -1.88
CA ILE A 65 -4.45 -12.14 -2.51
C ILE A 65 -3.72 -10.96 -3.15
N MET A 66 -4.10 -10.64 -4.39
CA MET A 66 -3.62 -9.46 -5.08
C MET A 66 -4.59 -8.30 -4.93
N THR A 67 -4.07 -7.11 -4.65
CA THR A 67 -4.88 -5.89 -4.53
C THR A 67 -4.32 -4.78 -5.41
N PRO A 68 -5.14 -3.80 -5.81
CA PRO A 68 -4.64 -2.50 -6.27
C PRO A 68 -3.73 -1.88 -5.23
N ARG A 69 -2.78 -1.05 -5.67
CA ARG A 69 -1.84 -0.33 -4.79
C ARG A 69 -2.59 0.58 -3.79
N GLU A 70 -3.69 1.18 -4.25
CA GLU A 70 -4.57 2.07 -3.48
C GLU A 70 -5.57 1.33 -2.59
N HIS A 71 -5.53 -0.01 -2.51
CA HIS A 71 -6.48 -0.74 -1.69
C HIS A 71 -6.31 -0.44 -0.19
N HIS A 72 -7.37 0.00 0.47
CA HIS A 72 -7.40 0.18 1.92
C HIS A 72 -7.83 -1.13 2.59
N CYS A 73 -6.90 -1.82 3.26
CA CYS A 73 -7.24 -2.96 4.08
C CYS A 73 -7.44 -2.53 5.54
N GLY A 74 -8.41 -3.14 6.24
CA GLY A 74 -8.66 -2.85 7.67
C GLY A 74 -7.51 -3.28 8.60
N ASP A 75 -6.51 -3.95 8.05
CA ASP A 75 -5.33 -4.47 8.73
C ASP A 75 -4.15 -3.49 8.72
N PHE A 76 -4.24 -2.40 7.96
CA PHE A 76 -3.22 -1.37 7.91
C PHE A 76 -3.18 -0.63 9.25
N LYS A 77 -1.98 -0.48 9.82
CA LYS A 77 -1.76 0.31 11.02
C LYS A 77 -0.63 1.30 10.78
N ASP A 78 -0.98 2.58 10.79
CA ASP A 78 -0.01 3.68 10.79
C ASP A 78 0.50 3.87 12.23
N GLU A 79 1.46 3.05 12.65
CA GLU A 79 2.09 3.17 13.97
C GLU A 79 3.27 4.16 13.96
N PHE A 80 3.55 4.80 12.83
CA PHE A 80 4.64 5.74 12.69
C PHE A 80 4.30 7.10 13.32
N ASP A 81 5.18 7.62 14.17
CA ASP A 81 5.03 8.96 14.74
C ASP A 81 5.45 10.03 13.73
N TRP A 82 4.51 10.46 12.90
CA TRP A 82 4.70 11.55 11.94
C TRP A 82 5.05 12.90 12.61
N GLY A 83 4.72 13.08 13.89
CA GLY A 83 5.08 14.28 14.65
C GLY A 83 6.57 14.37 14.95
N SER A 84 7.30 13.24 14.88
CA SER A 84 8.75 13.21 15.05
C SER A 84 9.53 13.83 13.89
N LEU A 85 8.90 14.00 12.72
CA LEU A 85 9.56 14.51 11.52
C LEU A 85 9.66 16.05 11.52
N PRO A 86 10.73 16.63 10.92
CA PRO A 86 10.87 18.09 10.84
C PRO A 86 9.72 18.77 10.10
N SER A 87 9.26 19.92 10.58
CA SER A 87 8.14 20.67 9.98
C SER A 87 8.40 21.12 8.53
N ALA A 88 9.67 21.28 8.14
CA ALA A 88 10.05 21.54 6.75
C ALA A 88 9.79 20.31 5.85
N TYR A 89 10.03 19.10 6.35
CA TYR A 89 9.78 17.87 5.62
C TYR A 89 8.29 17.57 5.51
N LEU A 90 7.53 17.75 6.60
CA LEU A 90 6.07 17.55 6.59
C LEU A 90 5.38 18.44 5.56
N ARG A 91 5.77 19.73 5.45
CA ARG A 91 5.30 20.62 4.38
C ARG A 91 5.69 20.13 2.98
N LYS A 92 6.87 19.55 2.82
CA LYS A 92 7.36 19.03 1.54
C LYS A 92 6.52 17.86 1.03
N ILE A 93 6.05 17.01 1.94
CA ILE A 93 5.19 15.86 1.61
C ILE A 93 3.68 16.21 1.61
N GLY A 94 3.31 17.48 1.84
CA GLY A 94 1.92 17.93 1.84
C GLY A 94 1.15 17.64 3.14
N ARG A 95 1.83 17.26 4.23
CA ARG A 95 1.21 17.01 5.53
C ARG A 95 1.25 18.29 6.37
N GLU A 96 0.11 18.94 6.54
CA GLU A 96 -0.02 20.06 7.48
C GLU A 96 -0.15 19.49 8.91
N LEU A 97 0.79 19.87 9.80
CA LEU A 97 0.56 19.72 11.22
C LEU A 97 -0.51 20.73 11.61
N VAL A 98 -1.76 20.28 11.74
CA VAL A 98 -2.78 21.06 12.44
C VAL A 98 -2.31 21.15 13.88
N LYS A 99 -1.77 22.32 14.24
CA LYS A 99 -1.44 22.63 15.64
C LYS A 99 -2.77 22.68 16.41
N PRO A 100 -2.91 21.99 17.55
CA PRO A 100 -4.14 22.03 18.34
C PRO A 100 -4.49 23.46 18.79
#